data_AF-A0A496WPL6-F1
#
_entry.id   AF-A0A496WPL6-F1
#
_cell.length_a   1.000
_cell.length_b   1.000
_cell.length_c   1.000
_cell.angle_alpha   90.00
_cell.angle_beta   90.00
_cell.angle_gamma   90.00
#
_symmetry.space_group_name_H-M   'P 1'
#
loop_
_entity.id
_entity.type
_entity.pdbx_description
1 polymer ?
#
loop_
_entity_poly.entity_id
_entity_poly.type
_entity_poly.pdbx_seq_one_letter_code
_entity_poly.pdbx_strand_id
1 'polypeptide(L)'
;PGKVYSVLKEPALDFTLSVATLATAGIDSAELQNLELSVQKAAENNPLLVAWDKSEVADLRVSMFEKSLWFLSPDQSLPCEYQELTPTELQRCTIERTPQRLLTVPSPTSPLRLTDSISSALTRIAKVENLIKMQAHMGAGGASNNSPLQIAMTVRKNGGEQAYPLTEIPVFGDGDEVTVIIKNISRKPQDVSLLYRDAMYGIVQIWPEAGDSNRVQAGDQLAPIVLELYPEPEGLEDFIIMSQPGDGISRDFSFLEQEPLGVRSRSAGSSTAFSLRGEEQPSSLQLLLDAAIFANDGSAEKFKVQSRGARKQSKPNLGGMQIYSWEVRQ
;
A
#
# COMPACT_ATOMS: atom_id res chain seq x y z
N PRO A 1 -32.38 -2.66 -33.17
CA PRO A 1 -32.09 -2.76 -31.72
C PRO A 1 -30.94 -1.81 -31.35
N GLY A 2 -31.26 -0.73 -30.62
CA GLY A 2 -30.29 0.28 -30.20
C GLY A 2 -29.27 -0.31 -29.21
N LYS A 3 -28.00 0.06 -29.35
CA LYS A 3 -26.93 -0.33 -28.43
C LYS A 3 -27.21 0.31 -27.07
N VAL A 4 -27.55 -0.50 -26.08
CA VAL A 4 -27.68 -0.07 -24.68
C VAL A 4 -26.28 -0.09 -24.08
N TYR A 5 -25.82 1.07 -23.64
CA TYR A 5 -24.57 1.21 -22.88
C TYR A 5 -24.93 1.36 -21.41
N SER A 6 -24.33 0.54 -20.56
CA SER A 6 -24.40 0.70 -19.11
C SER A 6 -23.15 1.44 -18.66
N VAL A 7 -23.32 2.67 -18.18
CA VAL A 7 -22.25 3.44 -17.53
C VAL A 7 -22.34 3.15 -16.04
N LEU A 8 -21.24 2.70 -15.44
CA LEU A 8 -21.11 2.62 -13.98
C LEU A 8 -21.17 4.04 -13.45
N LYS A 9 -22.26 4.38 -12.74
CA LYS A 9 -22.56 5.76 -12.34
C LYS A 9 -21.75 6.22 -11.13
N GLU A 10 -21.36 5.27 -10.27
CA GLU A 10 -20.54 5.50 -9.08
C GLU A 10 -19.66 4.26 -8.89
N PRO A 11 -18.33 4.38 -8.76
CA PRO A 11 -17.53 3.24 -8.33
C PRO A 11 -17.99 2.86 -6.92
N ALA A 12 -18.26 1.58 -6.69
CA ALA A 12 -18.68 1.08 -5.37
C ALA A 12 -17.58 1.20 -4.30
N LEU A 13 -16.40 1.69 -4.68
CA LEU A 13 -15.19 1.80 -3.87
C LEU A 13 -14.46 3.10 -4.20
N ASP A 14 -14.22 3.90 -3.17
CA ASP A 14 -13.35 5.05 -3.26
C ASP A 14 -11.91 4.61 -2.96
N PHE A 15 -11.10 4.55 -4.01
CA PHE A 15 -9.66 4.27 -3.94
C PHE A 15 -8.83 5.55 -4.01
N THR A 16 -9.40 6.67 -3.61
CA THR A 16 -8.65 7.89 -3.46
C THR A 16 -8.04 7.99 -2.06
N LEU A 17 -6.86 8.59 -2.01
CA LEU A 17 -6.23 9.08 -0.79
C LEU A 17 -6.43 10.58 -0.76
N SER A 18 -7.16 11.06 0.25
CA SER A 18 -7.29 12.49 0.48
C SER A 18 -6.01 13.06 1.08
N VAL A 19 -5.51 14.16 0.51
CA VAL A 19 -4.24 14.77 0.90
C VAL A 19 -4.42 16.26 1.16
N ALA A 20 -3.99 16.73 2.32
CA ALA A 20 -3.99 18.15 2.67
C ALA A 20 -2.58 18.62 3.06
N THR A 21 -2.31 19.91 2.95
CA THR A 21 -1.08 20.50 3.51
C THR A 21 -1.27 20.88 4.97
N LEU A 22 -0.17 20.84 5.73
CA LEU A 22 -0.12 21.28 7.12
C LEU A 22 1.04 22.26 7.30
N ALA A 23 0.71 23.51 7.65
CA ALA A 23 1.69 24.54 7.92
C ALA A 23 2.47 24.24 9.21
N THR A 24 3.76 24.54 9.21
CA THR A 24 4.66 24.45 10.36
C THR A 24 5.02 25.82 10.88
N ALA A 25 5.35 25.91 12.16
CA ALA A 25 5.89 27.13 12.75
C ALA A 25 7.17 27.54 12.02
N GLY A 26 7.18 28.75 11.46
CA GLY A 26 8.35 29.33 10.81
C GLY A 26 8.53 28.96 9.33
N ILE A 27 7.60 28.24 8.70
CA ILE A 27 7.60 28.09 7.24
C ILE A 27 7.35 29.44 6.57
N ASP A 28 8.12 29.77 5.53
CA ASP A 28 7.86 30.99 4.76
C ASP A 28 6.55 30.85 3.97
N SER A 29 5.80 31.94 3.85
CA SER A 29 4.56 32.01 3.09
C SER A 29 4.72 31.54 1.64
N ALA A 30 5.84 31.85 1.00
CA ALA A 30 6.13 31.39 -0.36
C ALA A 30 6.46 29.89 -0.41
N GLU A 31 7.13 29.35 0.61
CA GLU A 31 7.40 27.91 0.72
C GLU A 31 6.12 27.12 0.94
N LEU A 32 5.22 27.60 1.80
CA LEU A 32 3.90 26.99 2.02
C LEU A 32 3.07 27.01 0.73
N GLN A 33 3.03 28.13 0.02
CA GLN A 33 2.31 28.23 -1.25
C GLN A 33 2.89 27.28 -2.31
N ASN A 34 4.21 27.11 -2.36
CA ASN A 34 4.86 26.16 -3.27
C ASN A 34 4.54 24.70 -2.90
N LEU A 35 4.44 24.40 -1.61
CA LEU A 35 4.04 23.08 -1.11
C LEU A 35 2.58 22.78 -1.50
N GLU A 36 1.67 23.71 -1.25
CA GLU A 36 0.25 23.63 -1.62
C GLU A 36 0.07 23.41 -3.13
N LEU A 37 0.74 24.23 -3.95
CA LEU A 37 0.69 24.08 -5.40
C LEU A 37 1.26 22.74 -5.86
N SER A 38 2.29 22.21 -5.19
CA SER A 38 2.89 20.92 -5.53
C SER A 38 1.99 19.75 -5.16
N VAL A 39 1.30 19.79 -4.02
CA VAL A 39 0.30 18.79 -3.62
C VAL A 39 -0.89 18.81 -4.58
N GLN A 40 -1.39 20.01 -4.92
CA GLN A 40 -2.48 20.17 -5.86
C GLN A 40 -2.12 19.58 -7.24
N LYS A 41 -0.95 19.92 -7.77
CA LYS A 41 -0.46 19.36 -9.06
C LYS A 41 -0.24 17.85 -8.98
N ALA A 42 0.22 17.32 -7.85
CA ALA A 42 0.38 15.89 -7.67
C ALA A 42 -0.97 15.17 -7.73
N ALA A 43 -2.02 15.75 -7.14
CA ALA A 43 -3.38 15.21 -7.19
C ALA A 43 -4.01 15.33 -8.59
N GLU A 44 -3.84 16.46 -9.28
CA GLU A 44 -4.37 16.66 -10.64
C GLU A 44 -3.82 15.64 -11.65
N ASN A 45 -2.57 15.22 -11.47
CA ASN A 45 -1.90 14.25 -12.36
C ASN A 45 -1.98 12.80 -11.88
N ASN A 46 -2.61 12.54 -10.73
CA ASN A 46 -2.73 11.20 -10.19
C ASN A 46 -4.16 10.92 -9.70
N PRO A 47 -4.90 10.03 -10.38
CA PRO A 47 -6.28 9.71 -10.03
C PRO A 47 -6.45 8.92 -8.72
N LEU A 48 -5.37 8.46 -8.10
CA LEU A 48 -5.40 7.89 -6.74
C LEU A 48 -5.42 8.96 -5.64
N LEU A 49 -5.30 10.24 -5.98
CA LEU A 49 -5.15 11.33 -5.02
C LEU A 49 -6.26 12.35 -5.19
N VAL A 50 -6.73 12.89 -4.08
CA VAL A 50 -7.62 14.05 -4.07
C VAL A 50 -7.03 15.08 -3.10
N ALA A 51 -6.73 16.27 -3.62
CA ALA A 51 -6.26 17.37 -2.78
C ALA A 51 -7.46 17.97 -2.03
N TRP A 52 -7.34 18.05 -0.71
CA TRP A 52 -8.34 18.61 0.21
C TRP A 52 -7.86 19.94 0.78
N ASP A 53 -8.80 20.73 1.28
CA ASP A 53 -8.48 21.98 1.94
C ASP A 53 -7.79 21.74 3.29
N LYS A 54 -6.92 22.67 3.70
CA LYS A 54 -6.16 22.57 4.96
C LYS A 54 -7.01 22.43 6.24
N SER A 55 -8.28 22.83 6.18
CA SER A 55 -9.23 22.72 7.30
C SER A 55 -9.90 21.35 7.40
N GLU A 56 -9.75 20.51 6.38
CA GLU A 56 -10.39 19.20 6.31
C GLU A 56 -9.53 18.10 6.94
N VAL A 57 -10.17 17.04 7.40
CA VAL A 57 -9.49 15.87 7.96
C VAL A 57 -9.15 14.92 6.81
N ALA A 58 -8.04 15.20 6.14
CA ALA A 58 -7.49 14.34 5.09
C ALA A 58 -6.87 13.05 5.66
N ASP A 59 -6.85 11.98 4.86
CA ASP A 59 -6.20 10.70 5.15
C ASP A 59 -4.68 10.86 5.34
N LEU A 60 -4.08 11.81 4.63
CA LEU A 60 -2.67 12.13 4.76
C LEU A 60 -2.45 13.65 4.76
N ARG A 61 -1.56 14.11 5.64
CA ARG A 61 -1.13 15.51 5.69
C ARG A 61 0.33 15.62 5.30
N VAL A 62 0.64 16.59 4.44
CA VAL A 62 2.00 16.86 3.98
C VAL A 62 2.50 18.15 4.61
N SER A 63 3.69 18.09 5.18
CA SER A 63 4.38 19.25 5.73
C SER A 63 5.84 19.31 5.30
N MET A 64 6.47 20.46 5.50
CA MET A 64 7.87 20.67 5.14
C MET A 64 8.58 21.45 6.25
N PHE A 65 9.66 20.87 6.77
CA PHE A 65 10.56 21.49 7.74
C PHE A 65 11.89 20.74 7.75
N GLU A 66 12.96 21.38 8.22
CA GLU A 66 14.32 20.80 8.27
C GLU A 66 14.83 20.26 6.91
N LYS A 67 14.40 20.86 5.79
CA LYS A 67 14.72 20.39 4.43
C LYS A 67 14.22 18.97 4.14
N SER A 68 13.16 18.54 4.83
CA SER A 68 12.49 17.26 4.63
C SER A 68 11.00 17.46 4.39
N LEU A 69 10.43 16.56 3.61
CA LEU A 69 8.99 16.36 3.48
C LEU A 69 8.56 15.39 4.57
N TRP A 70 7.48 15.75 5.24
CA TRP A 70 6.90 14.97 6.33
C TRP A 70 5.47 14.59 5.93
N PHE A 71 5.16 13.31 6.11
CA PHE A 71 3.85 12.75 5.83
C PHE A 71 3.26 12.25 7.14
N LEU A 72 2.06 12.73 7.47
CA LEU A 72 1.39 12.46 8.73
C LEU A 72 0.04 11.83 8.46
N SER A 73 -0.26 10.72 9.15
CA SER A 73 -1.61 10.17 9.19
C SER A 73 -2.54 11.05 10.05
N PRO A 74 -3.87 10.82 10.05
CA PRO A 74 -4.83 11.71 10.69
C PRO A 74 -4.69 11.76 12.23
N ASP A 75 -4.14 10.71 12.83
CA ASP A 75 -3.85 10.56 14.26
C ASP A 75 -2.47 11.11 14.68
N GLN A 76 -1.65 11.52 13.70
CA GLN A 76 -0.32 12.07 13.93
C GLN A 76 -0.34 13.61 13.97
N SER A 77 0.63 14.17 14.70
CA SER A 77 0.83 15.61 14.85
C SER A 77 2.27 16.03 14.59
N LEU A 78 2.49 17.24 14.07
CA LEU A 78 3.82 17.83 13.91
C LEU A 78 4.54 17.94 15.24
N PRO A 79 5.87 17.74 15.34
CA PRO A 79 6.63 17.99 16.58
C PRO A 79 6.25 19.32 17.24
N CYS A 80 6.21 19.37 18.58
CA CYS A 80 5.62 20.50 19.31
C CYS A 80 6.31 21.84 18.98
N GLU A 81 7.61 21.80 18.70
CA GLU A 81 8.44 22.92 18.26
C GLU A 81 8.08 23.45 16.86
N TYR A 82 7.42 22.64 16.03
CA TYR A 82 6.96 22.99 14.69
C TYR A 82 5.46 23.31 14.64
N GLN A 83 4.80 23.39 15.80
CA GLN A 83 3.43 23.84 15.91
C GLN A 83 3.36 25.32 16.32
N GLU A 84 2.37 26.06 15.83
CA GLU A 84 2.10 27.43 16.25
C GLU A 84 1.41 27.45 17.63
N LEU A 85 2.17 27.22 18.71
CA LEU A 85 1.68 27.13 20.09
C LEU A 85 2.13 28.30 20.95
N THR A 86 1.28 28.72 21.91
CA THR A 86 1.71 29.63 22.98
C THR A 86 2.70 28.92 23.93
N PRO A 87 3.52 29.66 24.71
CA PRO A 87 4.49 29.05 25.62
C PRO A 87 3.89 28.02 26.60
N THR A 88 2.69 28.29 27.11
CA THR A 88 1.96 27.38 28.02
C THR A 88 1.49 26.12 27.29
N GLU A 89 1.03 26.26 26.05
CA GLU A 89 0.59 25.12 25.23
C GLU A 89 1.76 24.26 24.75
N LEU A 90 2.90 24.88 24.44
CA LEU A 90 4.13 24.18 24.09
C LEU A 90 4.59 23.29 25.26
N GLN A 91 4.56 23.81 26.49
CA GLN A 91 4.91 23.03 27.68
C GLN A 91 3.96 21.84 27.86
N ARG A 92 2.65 22.06 27.69
CA ARG A 92 1.66 20.98 27.76
C ARG A 92 1.87 19.94 26.66
N CYS A 93 2.07 20.36 25.41
CA CYS A 93 2.35 19.48 24.28
C CYS A 93 3.58 18.62 24.55
N THR A 94 4.66 19.20 25.06
CA THR A 94 5.91 18.48 25.35
C THR A 94 5.72 17.39 26.41
N ILE A 95 4.79 17.59 27.36
CA ILE A 95 4.50 16.62 28.43
C ILE A 95 3.51 15.54 27.98
N GLU A 96 2.46 15.93 27.26
CA GLU A 96 1.33 15.04 26.93
C GLU A 96 1.53 14.27 25.63
N ARG A 97 2.41 14.75 24.74
CA ARG A 97 2.65 14.12 23.45
C ARG A 97 3.32 12.76 23.62
N THR A 98 2.70 11.75 23.03
CA THR A 98 3.35 10.46 22.82
C THR A 98 4.37 10.55 21.68
N PRO A 99 5.54 9.91 21.81
CA PRO A 99 6.46 9.76 20.69
C PRO A 99 5.74 9.15 19.49
N GLN A 100 5.83 9.83 18.34
CA GLN A 100 5.24 9.40 17.07
C GLN A 100 6.36 9.38 16.04
N ARG A 101 6.56 8.25 15.38
CA ARG A 101 7.48 8.17 14.24
C ARG A 101 6.75 8.66 13.00
N LEU A 102 7.25 9.75 12.45
CA LEU A 102 6.67 10.37 11.26
C LEU A 102 7.45 9.93 10.03
N LEU A 103 6.73 9.76 8.92
CA LEU A 103 7.32 9.36 7.66
C LEU A 103 8.03 10.57 7.02
N THR A 104 9.31 10.40 6.68
CA THR A 104 10.15 11.48 6.16
C THR A 104 10.82 11.14 4.85
N VAL A 105 10.94 12.15 3.98
CA VAL A 105 11.70 12.06 2.73
C VAL A 105 12.52 13.34 2.56
N PRO A 106 13.80 13.27 2.15
CA PRO A 106 14.59 14.46 1.89
C PRO A 106 13.92 15.37 0.84
N SER A 107 13.69 16.64 1.21
CA SER A 107 13.07 17.62 0.31
C SER A 107 14.09 18.10 -0.72
N PRO A 108 13.75 18.10 -2.02
CA PRO A 108 14.61 18.67 -3.04
C PRO A 108 14.60 20.20 -2.99
N THR A 109 15.74 20.81 -3.31
CA THR A 109 15.92 22.27 -3.28
C THR A 109 15.24 23.03 -4.44
N SER A 110 14.69 22.32 -5.43
CA SER A 110 14.11 22.91 -6.65
C SER A 110 12.60 22.67 -6.70
N PRO A 111 11.76 23.69 -7.00
CA PRO A 111 10.29 23.54 -7.03
C PRO A 111 9.78 22.45 -7.98
N LEU A 112 10.36 22.32 -9.19
CA LEU A 112 9.96 21.24 -10.11
C LEU A 112 10.25 19.84 -9.52
N ARG A 113 11.41 19.67 -8.89
CA ARG A 113 11.78 18.41 -8.24
C ARG A 113 10.92 18.15 -7.00
N LEU A 114 10.44 19.20 -6.33
CA LEU A 114 9.54 19.12 -5.18
C LEU A 114 8.21 18.48 -5.59
N THR A 115 7.59 18.96 -6.67
CA THR A 115 6.38 18.34 -7.21
C THR A 115 6.61 16.88 -7.59
N ASP A 116 7.70 16.55 -8.27
CA ASP A 116 8.03 15.15 -8.64
C ASP A 116 8.20 14.26 -7.39
N SER A 117 8.87 14.78 -6.36
CA SER A 117 9.15 14.04 -5.12
C SER A 117 7.87 13.81 -4.31
N ILE A 118 7.02 14.83 -4.20
CA ILE A 118 5.70 14.73 -3.56
C ILE A 118 4.81 13.77 -4.33
N SER A 119 4.70 13.93 -5.66
CA SER A 119 3.88 13.06 -6.50
C SER A 119 4.34 11.60 -6.40
N SER A 120 5.64 11.33 -6.49
CA SER A 120 6.19 9.99 -6.34
C SER A 120 5.88 9.40 -4.95
N ALA A 121 6.06 10.19 -3.88
CA ALA A 121 5.82 9.71 -2.53
C ALA A 121 4.34 9.41 -2.27
N LEU A 122 3.46 10.37 -2.59
CA LEU A 122 2.01 10.22 -2.42
C LEU A 122 1.46 9.05 -3.25
N THR A 123 1.97 8.85 -4.48
CA THR A 123 1.55 7.71 -5.32
C THR A 123 1.87 6.37 -4.65
N ARG A 124 3.08 6.23 -4.08
CA ARG A 124 3.51 5.01 -3.40
C ARG A 124 2.70 4.74 -2.13
N ILE A 125 2.44 5.79 -1.35
CA ILE A 125 1.57 5.72 -0.16
C ILE A 125 0.16 5.30 -0.57
N ALA A 126 -0.44 6.00 -1.53
CA ALA A 126 -1.80 5.72 -1.99
C ALA A 126 -1.97 4.29 -2.52
N LYS A 127 -0.98 3.76 -3.25
CA LYS A 127 -1.01 2.36 -3.72
C LYS A 127 -1.10 1.36 -2.57
N VAL A 128 -0.29 1.53 -1.53
CA VAL A 128 -0.28 0.64 -0.36
C VAL A 128 -1.57 0.79 0.44
N GLU A 129 -2.00 2.02 0.73
CA GLU A 129 -3.26 2.27 1.45
C GLU A 129 -4.46 1.67 0.71
N ASN A 130 -4.49 1.82 -0.62
CA ASN A 130 -5.53 1.21 -1.44
C ASN A 130 -5.44 -0.32 -1.47
N LEU A 131 -4.24 -0.90 -1.53
CA LEU A 131 -4.06 -2.35 -1.40
C LEU A 131 -4.63 -2.84 -0.07
N ILE A 132 -4.35 -2.17 1.05
CA ILE A 132 -4.89 -2.52 2.37
C ILE A 132 -6.42 -2.38 2.37
N LYS A 133 -6.98 -1.28 1.84
CA LYS A 133 -8.45 -1.09 1.69
C LYS A 133 -9.10 -2.19 0.84
N MET A 134 -8.39 -2.76 -0.14
CA MET A 134 -8.89 -3.89 -0.94
C MET A 134 -9.11 -5.17 -0.12
N GLN A 135 -8.47 -5.32 1.05
CA GLN A 135 -8.64 -6.51 1.89
C GLN A 135 -10.10 -6.77 2.23
N ALA A 136 -10.86 -5.72 2.56
CA ALA A 136 -12.28 -5.82 2.86
C ALA A 136 -13.13 -6.36 1.68
N HIS A 137 -12.59 -6.30 0.46
CA HIS A 137 -13.27 -6.63 -0.78
C HIS A 137 -12.78 -7.95 -1.39
N MET A 138 -11.55 -8.37 -1.05
CA MET A 138 -10.90 -9.60 -1.51
C MET A 138 -11.29 -10.86 -0.72
N GLY A 139 -12.49 -10.85 -0.17
CA GLY A 139 -12.96 -11.88 0.74
C GLY A 139 -13.58 -11.19 1.93
N ALA A 140 -14.91 -11.26 2.02
CA ALA A 140 -15.62 -10.95 3.24
C ALA A 140 -15.16 -11.93 4.34
N GLY A 141 -14.07 -11.55 5.00
CA GLY A 141 -13.98 -11.47 6.44
C GLY A 141 -12.57 -11.66 6.96
N GLY A 142 -12.17 -10.74 7.84
CA GLY A 142 -11.23 -11.08 8.90
C GLY A 142 -11.67 -12.40 9.54
N ALA A 143 -10.74 -13.33 9.73
CA ALA A 143 -11.02 -14.65 10.29
C ALA A 143 -12.23 -15.39 9.67
N SER A 144 -12.60 -15.10 8.41
CA SER A 144 -13.74 -15.75 7.76
C SER A 144 -13.32 -17.10 7.21
N ASN A 145 -14.07 -18.13 7.62
CA ASN A 145 -13.90 -19.56 7.32
C ASN A 145 -13.90 -19.95 5.82
N ASN A 146 -13.78 -19.01 4.88
CA ASN A 146 -13.86 -19.23 3.43
C ASN A 146 -12.56 -18.87 2.67
N SER A 147 -11.47 -18.52 3.34
CA SER A 147 -10.16 -18.41 2.68
C SER A 147 -9.74 -19.79 2.12
N PRO A 148 -9.25 -19.88 0.87
CA PRO A 148 -8.73 -21.14 0.33
C PRO A 148 -7.41 -21.56 0.99
N LEU A 149 -6.78 -20.66 1.75
CA LEU A 149 -5.53 -20.87 2.45
C LEU A 149 -5.74 -20.95 3.98
N GLN A 150 -5.10 -21.93 4.59
CA GLN A 150 -4.85 -21.97 6.02
C GLN A 150 -3.43 -21.45 6.27
N ILE A 151 -3.32 -20.43 7.12
CA ILE A 151 -2.06 -19.77 7.46
C ILE A 151 -1.79 -19.99 8.94
N ALA A 152 -0.60 -20.49 9.26
CA ALA A 152 -0.10 -20.58 10.62
C ALA A 152 1.19 -19.78 10.69
N MET A 153 1.29 -18.92 11.71
CA MET A 153 2.47 -18.08 11.93
C MET A 153 2.99 -18.32 13.34
N THR A 154 4.30 -18.51 13.45
CA THR A 154 5.03 -18.51 14.73
C THR A 154 6.04 -17.39 14.72
N VAL A 155 6.31 -16.88 15.92
CA VAL A 155 7.25 -15.80 16.15
C VAL A 155 8.30 -16.28 17.14
N ARG A 156 9.57 -16.01 16.87
CA ARG A 156 10.68 -16.28 17.78
C ARG A 156 11.17 -14.95 18.33
N LYS A 157 11.01 -14.76 19.64
CA LYS A 157 11.49 -13.59 20.37
C LYS A 157 12.45 -14.00 21.46
N ASN A 158 13.65 -13.40 21.51
CA ASN A 158 14.66 -13.72 22.53
C ASN A 158 14.92 -15.24 22.70
N GLY A 159 14.87 -16.00 21.59
CA GLY A 159 15.03 -17.46 21.58
C GLY A 159 13.80 -18.28 21.99
N GLY A 160 12.70 -17.66 22.42
CA GLY A 160 11.42 -18.31 22.69
C GLY A 160 10.50 -18.30 21.48
N GLU A 161 9.94 -19.44 21.11
CA GLU A 161 8.95 -19.56 20.02
C GLU A 161 7.52 -19.54 20.58
N GLN A 162 6.66 -18.73 19.97
CA GLN A 162 5.24 -18.63 20.32
C GLN A 162 4.39 -18.43 19.07
N ALA A 163 3.08 -18.65 19.16
CA ALA A 163 2.16 -18.37 18.07
C ALA A 163 2.06 -16.85 17.82
N TYR A 164 1.89 -16.46 16.56
CA TYR A 164 1.63 -15.06 16.20
C TYR A 164 0.30 -14.58 16.81
N PRO A 165 0.28 -13.41 17.49
CA PRO A 165 -0.94 -12.90 18.07
C PRO A 165 -1.85 -12.29 16.99
N LEU A 166 -3.07 -12.81 16.84
CA LEU A 166 -4.03 -12.35 15.81
C LEU A 166 -4.87 -11.14 16.24
N THR A 167 -4.83 -10.77 17.52
CA THR A 167 -5.71 -9.75 18.12
C THR A 167 -5.03 -8.43 18.45
N GLU A 168 -3.70 -8.39 18.33
CA GLU A 168 -2.87 -7.22 18.63
C GLU A 168 -1.75 -7.11 17.60
N ILE A 169 -1.17 -5.91 17.48
CA ILE A 169 0.00 -5.65 16.64
C ILE A 169 1.23 -5.95 17.50
N PRO A 170 1.96 -7.06 17.25
CA PRO A 170 3.15 -7.36 18.03
C PRO A 170 4.28 -6.36 17.73
N VAL A 171 5.11 -6.08 18.74
CA VAL A 171 6.34 -5.30 18.58
C VAL A 171 7.54 -6.25 18.49
N PHE A 172 8.37 -6.09 17.47
CA PHE A 172 9.58 -6.86 17.23
C PHE A 172 10.84 -6.01 17.40
N GLY A 173 11.91 -6.66 17.86
CA GLY A 173 13.25 -6.10 17.92
C GLY A 173 14.20 -6.76 16.92
N ASP A 174 15.47 -6.39 17.00
CA ASP A 174 16.53 -6.91 16.15
C ASP A 174 16.72 -8.43 16.30
N GLY A 175 16.74 -9.13 15.15
CA GLY A 175 16.96 -10.58 15.08
C GLY A 175 15.75 -11.42 15.53
N ASP A 176 14.60 -10.81 15.81
CA ASP A 176 13.36 -11.56 15.98
C ASP A 176 12.96 -12.21 14.64
N GLU A 177 12.37 -13.41 14.70
CA GLU A 177 11.97 -14.14 13.49
C GLU A 177 10.47 -14.36 13.41
N VAL A 178 9.94 -14.36 12.19
CA VAL A 178 8.58 -14.79 11.88
C VAL A 178 8.65 -15.97 10.92
N THR A 179 8.05 -17.10 11.31
CA THR A 179 7.90 -18.27 10.46
C THR A 179 6.46 -18.38 9.99
N VAL A 180 6.27 -18.49 8.67
CA VAL A 180 4.96 -18.59 8.02
C VAL A 180 4.82 -19.96 7.37
N ILE A 181 3.70 -20.63 7.65
CA ILE A 181 3.30 -21.88 7.03
C ILE A 181 1.98 -21.67 6.31
N ILE A 182 1.97 -21.92 5.00
CA ILE A 182 0.82 -21.71 4.13
C ILE A 182 0.38 -23.04 3.54
N LYS A 183 -0.87 -23.43 3.80
CA LYS A 183 -1.50 -24.64 3.27
C LYS A 183 -2.71 -24.31 2.43
N ASN A 184 -2.81 -24.91 1.24
CA ASN A 184 -4.01 -24.83 0.41
C ASN A 184 -5.05 -25.85 0.90
N ILE A 185 -6.09 -25.37 1.58
CA ILE A 185 -7.19 -26.20 2.08
C ILE A 185 -8.36 -26.30 1.10
N SER A 186 -8.27 -25.62 -0.05
CA SER A 186 -9.29 -25.67 -1.08
C SER A 186 -9.19 -26.96 -1.91
N ARG A 187 -10.22 -27.21 -2.73
CA ARG A 187 -10.24 -28.36 -3.66
C ARG A 187 -9.55 -28.09 -5.00
N LYS A 188 -8.97 -26.90 -5.17
CA LYS A 188 -8.37 -26.45 -6.43
C LYS A 188 -6.94 -25.93 -6.18
N PRO A 189 -6.05 -25.99 -7.18
CA PRO A 189 -4.76 -25.32 -7.08
C PRO A 189 -4.94 -23.82 -6.83
N GLN A 190 -4.05 -23.22 -6.04
CA GLN A 190 -3.99 -21.78 -5.81
C GLN A 190 -2.61 -21.27 -6.21
N ASP A 191 -2.57 -20.17 -6.94
CA ASP A 191 -1.35 -19.39 -7.12
C ASP A 191 -1.23 -18.43 -5.94
N VAL A 192 -0.11 -18.49 -5.21
CA VAL A 192 0.09 -17.80 -3.92
C VAL A 192 1.29 -16.88 -4.01
N SER A 193 1.13 -15.63 -3.57
CA SER A 193 2.24 -14.70 -3.36
C SER A 193 2.29 -14.24 -1.92
N LEU A 194 3.50 -14.10 -1.38
CA LEU A 194 3.78 -13.44 -0.11
C LEU A 194 4.52 -12.15 -0.43
N LEU A 195 3.93 -11.03 -0.04
CA LEU A 195 4.53 -9.71 -0.14
C LEU A 195 4.86 -9.21 1.27
N TYR A 196 5.94 -8.46 1.38
CA TYR A 196 6.33 -7.75 2.59
C TYR A 196 6.29 -6.25 2.31
N ARG A 197 5.63 -5.51 3.19
CA ARG A 197 5.59 -4.04 3.16
C ARG A 197 6.34 -3.49 4.36
N ASP A 198 7.34 -2.66 4.09
CA ASP A 198 8.15 -2.01 5.13
C ASP A 198 7.51 -0.71 5.64
N ALA A 199 8.08 -0.17 6.72
CA ALA A 199 7.64 1.08 7.34
C ALA A 199 7.76 2.32 6.42
N MET A 200 8.58 2.24 5.38
CA MET A 200 8.79 3.28 4.37
C MET A 200 7.92 3.04 3.12
N TYR A 201 6.87 2.24 3.23
CA TYR A 201 5.91 1.94 2.16
C TYR A 201 6.54 1.20 0.96
N GLY A 202 7.72 0.61 1.09
CA GLY A 202 8.23 -0.33 0.09
C GLY A 202 7.38 -1.60 0.07
N ILE A 203 7.27 -2.25 -1.09
CA ILE A 203 6.67 -3.59 -1.22
C ILE A 203 7.65 -4.47 -1.98
N VAL A 204 7.96 -5.63 -1.42
CA VAL A 204 8.79 -6.66 -2.06
C VAL A 204 8.08 -8.01 -2.03
N GLN A 205 8.20 -8.80 -3.09
CA GLN A 205 7.73 -10.18 -3.10
C GLN A 205 8.77 -11.08 -2.42
N ILE A 206 8.35 -11.73 -1.34
CA ILE A 206 9.15 -12.74 -0.62
C ILE A 206 8.94 -14.12 -1.22
N TRP A 207 7.73 -14.39 -1.74
CA TRP A 207 7.41 -15.65 -2.41
C TRP A 207 6.47 -15.44 -3.61
N PRO A 208 6.66 -16.14 -4.74
CA PRO A 208 7.80 -17.02 -5.07
C PRO A 208 9.11 -16.24 -5.24
N GLU A 209 10.24 -16.92 -5.05
CA GLU A 209 11.52 -16.43 -5.56
C GLU A 209 11.64 -16.66 -7.07
N ALA A 210 12.61 -16.00 -7.70
CA ALA A 210 12.82 -16.11 -9.14
C ALA A 210 13.14 -17.57 -9.55
N GLY A 211 12.20 -18.19 -10.26
CA GLY A 211 12.30 -19.57 -10.75
C GLY A 211 11.46 -20.58 -9.97
N ASP A 212 10.89 -20.18 -8.84
CA ASP A 212 9.97 -21.02 -8.07
C ASP A 212 8.55 -21.02 -8.67
N SER A 213 7.86 -22.15 -8.48
CA SER A 213 6.43 -22.24 -8.78
C SER A 213 5.63 -21.63 -7.64
N ASN A 214 4.85 -20.60 -7.92
CA ASN A 214 3.91 -20.03 -6.95
C ASN A 214 2.61 -20.84 -6.79
N ARG A 215 2.42 -21.92 -7.57
CA ARG A 215 1.22 -22.76 -7.51
C ARG A 215 1.31 -23.83 -6.42
N VAL A 216 0.36 -23.81 -5.51
CA VAL A 216 0.16 -24.78 -4.44
C VAL A 216 -1.03 -25.68 -4.77
N GLN A 217 -0.83 -26.99 -4.88
CA GLN A 217 -1.92 -27.93 -5.19
C GLN A 217 -2.89 -28.07 -4.02
N ALA A 218 -4.06 -28.66 -4.29
CA ALA A 218 -5.07 -28.89 -3.26
C ALA A 218 -4.53 -29.84 -2.17
N GLY A 219 -4.57 -29.41 -0.91
CA GLY A 219 -4.06 -30.17 0.23
C GLY A 219 -2.57 -29.97 0.51
N ASP A 220 -1.81 -29.44 -0.44
CA ASP A 220 -0.37 -29.19 -0.31
C ASP A 220 -0.08 -27.97 0.55
N GLN A 221 1.16 -27.92 1.03
CA GLN A 221 1.70 -26.87 1.87
C GLN A 221 3.02 -26.39 1.29
N LEU A 222 3.27 -25.09 1.37
CA LEU A 222 4.59 -24.53 1.10
C LEU A 222 5.61 -24.97 2.15
N ALA A 223 6.89 -24.96 1.78
CA ALA A 223 7.95 -25.02 2.77
C ALA A 223 7.79 -23.84 3.75
N PRO A 224 8.14 -24.01 5.05
CA PRO A 224 8.10 -22.90 5.99
C PRO A 224 8.98 -21.75 5.48
N ILE A 225 8.39 -20.56 5.43
CA ILE A 225 9.08 -19.33 5.05
C ILE A 225 9.49 -18.64 6.34
N VAL A 226 10.79 -18.43 6.53
CA VAL A 226 11.34 -17.79 7.73
C VAL A 226 11.86 -16.42 7.36
N LEU A 227 11.42 -15.39 8.08
CA LEU A 227 11.91 -14.03 7.92
C LEU A 227 12.53 -13.56 9.22
N GLU A 228 13.75 -13.07 9.12
CA GLU A 228 14.42 -12.33 10.17
C GLU A 228 14.05 -10.85 10.03
N LEU A 229 13.63 -10.24 11.14
CA LEU A 229 13.23 -8.84 11.18
C LEU A 229 14.38 -7.97 11.68
N TYR A 230 14.54 -6.83 11.05
CA TYR A 230 15.55 -5.83 11.40
C TYR A 230 14.84 -4.51 11.76
N PRO A 231 15.31 -3.77 12.77
CA PRO A 231 14.64 -2.58 13.28
C PRO A 231 14.79 -1.34 12.40
N GLU A 232 15.51 -1.43 11.28
CA GLU A 232 15.68 -0.31 10.36
C GLU A 232 15.07 -0.61 8.99
N PRO A 233 14.05 0.14 8.55
CA PRO A 233 13.42 1.30 9.22
C PRO A 233 12.37 0.90 10.28
N GLU A 234 12.40 1.49 11.48
CA GLU A 234 11.34 1.25 12.46
C GLU A 234 9.97 1.75 11.95
N GLY A 235 8.92 1.08 12.41
CA GLY A 235 7.54 1.47 12.15
C GLY A 235 6.64 0.27 11.90
N LEU A 236 5.45 0.56 11.36
CA LEU A 236 4.46 -0.46 11.03
C LEU A 236 4.81 -1.14 9.72
N GLU A 237 4.87 -2.46 9.75
CA GLU A 237 5.17 -3.33 8.62
C GLU A 237 4.08 -4.39 8.45
N ASP A 238 3.96 -4.94 7.25
CA ASP A 238 2.91 -5.90 6.93
C ASP A 238 3.45 -7.11 6.14
N PHE A 239 2.97 -8.31 6.50
CA PHE A 239 2.89 -9.42 5.55
C PHE A 239 1.55 -9.42 4.85
N ILE A 240 1.59 -9.44 3.53
CA ILE A 240 0.41 -9.50 2.67
C ILE A 240 0.46 -10.82 1.91
N ILE A 241 -0.42 -11.75 2.28
CA ILE A 241 -0.54 -13.06 1.65
C ILE A 241 -1.72 -13.02 0.69
N MET A 242 -1.44 -13.18 -0.59
CA MET A 242 -2.41 -13.14 -1.67
C MET A 242 -2.52 -14.50 -2.32
N SER A 243 -3.74 -14.88 -2.71
CA SER A 243 -4.00 -16.12 -3.42
C SER A 243 -5.05 -15.92 -4.50
N GLN A 244 -4.94 -16.67 -5.58
CA GLN A 244 -5.98 -16.75 -6.60
C GLN A 244 -6.06 -18.16 -7.19
N PRO A 245 -7.20 -18.57 -7.78
CA PRO A 245 -7.29 -19.87 -8.42
C PRO A 245 -6.21 -20.06 -9.49
N GLY A 246 -5.48 -21.17 -9.35
CA GLY A 246 -4.42 -21.59 -10.27
C GLY A 246 -4.97 -22.25 -11.54
N ASP A 247 -5.83 -21.52 -12.25
CA ASP A 247 -6.40 -21.95 -13.53
C ASP A 247 -5.52 -21.42 -14.68
N GLY A 248 -4.86 -22.32 -15.43
CA GLY A 248 -4.03 -21.94 -16.59
C GLY A 248 -2.61 -21.52 -16.22
N ILE A 249 -2.12 -20.42 -16.80
CA ILE A 249 -0.77 -19.87 -16.56
C ILE A 249 -0.66 -19.39 -15.10
N SER A 250 0.47 -19.68 -14.45
CA SER A 250 0.76 -19.19 -13.10
C SER A 250 0.77 -17.67 -13.08
N ARG A 251 0.14 -17.07 -12.07
CA ARG A 251 0.08 -15.62 -11.92
C ARG A 251 0.50 -15.23 -10.53
N ASP A 252 1.50 -14.38 -10.40
CA ASP A 252 1.93 -13.80 -9.12
C ASP A 252 1.46 -12.35 -8.98
N PHE A 253 1.89 -11.71 -7.90
CA PHE A 253 1.56 -10.33 -7.56
C PHE A 253 2.80 -9.43 -7.53
N SER A 254 3.88 -9.82 -8.23
CA SER A 254 5.14 -9.07 -8.30
C SER A 254 4.97 -7.68 -8.92
N PHE A 255 3.92 -7.44 -9.72
CA PHE A 255 3.59 -6.11 -10.23
C PHE A 255 3.22 -5.09 -9.14
N LEU A 256 2.96 -5.54 -7.90
CA LEU A 256 2.74 -4.69 -6.73
C LEU A 256 4.05 -4.24 -6.08
N GLU A 257 5.19 -4.80 -6.48
CA GLU A 257 6.49 -4.39 -5.95
C GLU A 257 6.73 -2.90 -6.21
N GLN A 258 7.24 -2.24 -5.18
CA GLN A 258 7.64 -0.84 -5.27
C GLN A 258 8.78 -0.56 -4.31
N GLU A 259 9.67 0.34 -4.73
CA GLU A 259 10.77 0.76 -3.88
C GLU A 259 10.28 1.53 -2.64
N PRO A 260 10.98 1.39 -1.50
CA PRO A 260 10.71 2.17 -0.30
C PRO A 260 10.90 3.67 -0.56
N LEU A 261 10.19 4.49 0.22
CA LEU A 261 10.35 5.94 0.20
C LEU A 261 11.78 6.35 0.62
N GLY A 262 12.27 7.45 0.06
CA GLY A 262 13.64 7.92 0.31
C GLY A 262 14.72 7.24 -0.54
N VAL A 263 14.44 6.07 -1.14
CA VAL A 263 15.29 5.46 -2.15
C VAL A 263 15.00 6.10 -3.50
N ARG A 264 16.02 6.73 -4.11
CA ARG A 264 15.95 7.23 -5.49
C ARG A 264 16.49 6.17 -6.43
N SER A 265 15.61 5.41 -7.08
CA SER A 265 15.99 4.73 -8.31
C SER A 265 16.51 5.77 -9.32
N ARG A 266 17.63 5.47 -9.97
CA ARG A 266 18.06 6.17 -11.18
C ARG A 266 17.23 5.67 -12.36
N SER A 267 15.93 5.92 -12.36
CA SER A 267 15.10 5.79 -13.58
C SER A 267 13.95 6.80 -13.55
N ALA A 268 14.31 8.08 -13.67
CA ALA A 268 13.43 9.05 -14.31
C ALA A 268 13.44 8.77 -15.82
N GLY A 269 12.52 7.93 -16.26
CA GLY A 269 12.37 7.57 -17.66
C GLY A 269 11.15 6.71 -17.88
N SER A 270 10.04 7.36 -18.25
CA SER A 270 8.84 6.75 -18.84
C SER A 270 7.97 5.93 -17.88
N SER A 271 6.85 6.54 -17.48
CA SER A 271 5.59 5.88 -17.08
C SER A 271 4.91 5.12 -18.26
N THR A 272 5.69 4.67 -19.23
CA THR A 272 5.28 3.94 -20.43
C THR A 272 6.32 2.88 -20.82
N ALA A 273 6.75 2.07 -19.85
CA ALA A 273 7.50 0.84 -20.13
C ALA A 273 6.83 -0.37 -19.46
N PHE A 274 5.51 -0.48 -19.65
CA PHE A 274 4.77 -1.72 -19.46
C PHE A 274 4.85 -2.54 -20.75
N SER A 275 6.01 -3.15 -21.05
CA SER A 275 6.10 -4.26 -22.01
C SER A 275 7.49 -4.89 -22.00
N LEU A 276 7.51 -6.21 -22.18
CA LEU A 276 8.66 -7.12 -22.39
C LEU A 276 9.23 -7.83 -21.15
N ARG A 277 8.34 -8.32 -20.27
CA ARG A 277 8.40 -9.75 -19.87
C ARG A 277 7.19 -10.45 -20.48
N GLY A 278 7.33 -11.72 -20.83
CA GLY A 278 6.43 -12.47 -21.71
C GLY A 278 4.94 -12.34 -21.31
N GLU A 279 4.05 -12.56 -22.28
CA GLU A 279 2.58 -12.43 -22.17
C GLU A 279 1.98 -13.11 -20.91
N GLU A 280 2.09 -12.46 -19.77
CA GLU A 280 1.35 -12.79 -18.56
C GLU A 280 0.02 -12.06 -18.64
N GLN A 281 -1.07 -12.84 -18.66
CA GLN A 281 -2.39 -12.25 -18.60
C GLN A 281 -2.58 -11.58 -17.24
N PRO A 282 -3.03 -10.30 -17.21
CA PRO A 282 -3.15 -9.57 -15.96
C PRO A 282 -4.12 -10.28 -15.01
N SER A 283 -3.77 -10.32 -13.72
CA SER A 283 -4.68 -10.86 -12.70
C SER A 283 -5.98 -10.02 -12.66
N SER A 284 -7.08 -10.58 -12.16
CA SER A 284 -8.32 -9.80 -12.01
C SER A 284 -8.14 -8.63 -11.03
N LEU A 285 -7.21 -8.77 -10.08
CA LEU A 285 -6.81 -7.71 -9.18
C LEU A 285 -5.99 -6.63 -9.88
N GLN A 286 -5.05 -7.03 -10.73
CA GLN A 286 -4.30 -6.09 -11.56
C GLN A 286 -5.24 -5.28 -12.44
N LEU A 287 -6.24 -5.92 -13.07
CA LEU A 287 -7.26 -5.21 -13.83
C LEU A 287 -8.11 -4.26 -12.98
N LEU A 288 -8.38 -4.60 -11.70
CA LEU A 288 -9.09 -3.72 -10.78
C LEU A 288 -8.23 -2.53 -10.34
N LEU A 289 -6.95 -2.76 -10.03
CA LEU A 289 -6.01 -1.72 -9.69
C LEU A 289 -5.77 -0.80 -10.88
N ASP A 290 -5.55 -1.35 -12.07
CA ASP A 290 -5.45 -0.59 -13.31
C ASP A 290 -6.74 0.19 -13.56
N ALA A 291 -7.91 -0.43 -13.39
CA ALA A 291 -9.18 0.29 -13.53
C ALA A 291 -9.35 1.41 -12.50
N ALA A 292 -8.91 1.24 -11.26
CA ALA A 292 -8.92 2.29 -10.23
C ALA A 292 -7.92 3.41 -10.56
N ILE A 293 -6.73 3.05 -11.04
CA ILE A 293 -5.68 3.99 -11.48
C ILE A 293 -6.07 4.69 -12.78
N PHE A 294 -6.92 4.12 -13.63
CA PHE A 294 -7.25 4.71 -14.94
C PHE A 294 -8.73 5.11 -15.06
N ALA A 295 -9.49 5.13 -13.96
CA ALA A 295 -10.92 5.45 -13.96
C ALA A 295 -11.23 6.88 -14.45
N ASN A 296 -10.31 7.82 -14.24
CA ASN A 296 -10.49 9.23 -14.59
C ASN A 296 -9.87 9.65 -15.94
N ASP A 297 -9.01 8.82 -16.51
CA ASP A 297 -8.50 9.03 -17.85
C ASP A 297 -9.39 8.22 -18.80
N GLY A 298 -9.73 8.71 -20.00
CA GLY A 298 -10.73 8.10 -20.91
C GLY A 298 -10.50 6.63 -21.34
N SER A 299 -9.52 5.95 -20.75
CA SER A 299 -9.16 4.53 -20.76
C SER A 299 -10.31 3.55 -20.56
N ALA A 300 -11.42 3.94 -19.93
CA ALA A 300 -12.63 3.12 -19.92
C ALA A 300 -13.10 2.75 -21.35
N GLU A 301 -12.75 3.54 -22.37
CA GLU A 301 -12.94 3.18 -23.78
C GLU A 301 -11.99 2.07 -24.26
N LYS A 302 -10.75 2.01 -23.78
CA LYS A 302 -9.76 0.97 -24.12
C LYS A 302 -10.07 -0.38 -23.46
N PHE A 303 -10.74 -0.37 -22.30
CA PHE A 303 -11.17 -1.58 -21.59
C PHE A 303 -12.63 -1.97 -21.86
N LYS A 304 -13.25 -1.43 -22.92
CA LYS A 304 -14.51 -1.98 -23.46
C LYS A 304 -14.26 -3.39 -23.97
N VAL A 305 -14.32 -4.38 -23.07
CA VAL A 305 -14.52 -5.78 -23.42
C VAL A 305 -15.82 -5.83 -24.22
N GLN A 306 -15.71 -5.92 -25.54
CA GLN A 306 -16.85 -6.17 -26.41
C GLN A 306 -17.34 -7.60 -26.15
N SER A 307 -18.13 -7.81 -25.10
CA SER A 307 -18.93 -9.04 -25.02
C SER A 307 -20.20 -8.83 -25.84
N ARG A 308 -20.18 -9.32 -27.09
CA ARG A 308 -21.43 -9.52 -27.83
C ARG A 308 -22.32 -10.49 -27.03
N GLY A 309 -23.40 -9.98 -26.45
CA GLY A 309 -24.54 -10.77 -25.99
C GLY A 309 -24.30 -11.75 -24.83
N ALA A 310 -23.15 -11.71 -24.15
CA ALA A 310 -22.85 -12.61 -23.04
C ALA A 310 -22.75 -11.83 -21.72
N ARG A 311 -23.67 -12.14 -20.79
CA ARG A 311 -23.62 -11.67 -19.39
C ARG A 311 -22.87 -12.72 -18.58
N LYS A 312 -21.67 -12.41 -18.08
CA LYS A 312 -20.98 -13.26 -17.10
C LYS A 312 -21.81 -13.24 -15.82
N GLN A 313 -22.47 -14.36 -15.51
CA GLN A 313 -23.38 -14.48 -14.36
C GLN A 313 -22.61 -14.68 -13.03
N SER A 314 -21.35 -15.12 -13.10
CA SER A 314 -20.49 -15.28 -11.94
C SER A 314 -19.67 -14.02 -11.66
N LYS A 315 -19.68 -13.57 -10.40
CA LYS A 315 -18.72 -12.57 -9.91
C LYS A 315 -17.29 -13.10 -10.15
N PRO A 316 -16.34 -12.27 -10.60
CA PRO A 316 -14.95 -12.69 -10.69
C PRO A 316 -14.49 -13.16 -9.30
N ASN A 317 -13.87 -14.33 -9.24
CA ASN A 317 -13.19 -14.77 -8.02
C ASN A 317 -11.89 -13.97 -7.93
N LEU A 318 -11.88 -12.95 -7.08
CA LEU A 318 -10.73 -12.05 -6.90
C LEU A 318 -9.61 -12.71 -6.09
N GLY A 319 -9.84 -13.93 -5.61
CA GLY A 319 -8.89 -14.63 -4.75
C GLY A 319 -9.14 -14.32 -3.27
N GLY A 320 -8.10 -14.54 -2.46
CA GLY A 320 -8.08 -14.22 -1.04
C GLY A 320 -6.88 -13.37 -0.69
N MET A 321 -7.04 -12.43 0.24
CA MET A 321 -5.94 -11.65 0.80
C MET A 321 -6.00 -11.64 2.33
N GLN A 322 -4.86 -11.87 2.97
CA GLN A 322 -4.69 -11.84 4.43
C GLN A 322 -3.50 -10.93 4.76
N ILE A 323 -3.69 -10.01 5.69
CA ILE A 323 -2.68 -9.04 6.11
C ILE A 323 -2.36 -9.30 7.59
N TYR A 324 -1.08 -9.37 7.91
CA TYR A 324 -0.55 -9.52 9.27
C TYR A 324 0.39 -8.35 9.52
N SER A 325 0.05 -7.51 10.49
CA SER A 325 0.78 -6.27 10.76
C SER A 325 1.55 -6.36 12.06
N TRP A 326 2.76 -5.83 12.08
CA TRP A 326 3.58 -5.69 13.27
C TRP A 326 4.34 -4.37 13.27
N GLU A 327 4.89 -4.03 14.43
CA GLU A 327 5.75 -2.86 14.56
C GLU A 327 7.17 -3.32 14.86
N VAL A 328 8.17 -2.72 14.21
CA VAL A 328 9.58 -2.96 14.56
C VAL A 328 10.13 -1.72 15.27
N ARG A 329 10.85 -1.93 16.38
CA ARG A 329 11.47 -0.88 17.21
C ARG A 329 12.86 -1.30 17.68
N GLN A 330 13.77 -0.34 17.87
CA GLN A 330 15.05 -0.54 18.55
C GLN A 330 14.92 -0.80 20.05
#